data_AF-A0A482VH48-F1
#
_entry.id   AF-A0A482VH48-F1
#
_cell.length_a   1.000
_cell.length_b   1.000
_cell.length_c   1.000
_cell.angle_alpha   90.00
_cell.angle_beta   90.00
_cell.angle_gamma   90.00
#
_symmetry.space_group_name_H-M   'P 1'
#
loop_
_entity.id
_entity.type
_entity.pdbx_description
1 polymer ?
#
loop_
_entity_poly.entity_id
_entity_poly.type
_entity_poly.pdbx_seq_one_letter_code
_entity_poly.pdbx_strand_id
1 'polypeptide(L)'
;MFVINNSLKHKSAILSTIRKVIAVPIKHVSYIQGQEPEPKVREYFYYIDHQGMLFLDDSKMKNFTSCFKEKKFLRFFFNQLRLNTTDRYREFPYLSICGKERNFVRCDDYPIVFTHVINKTTKHDKAEAHLAYNHAGDLLTFKFEPAKVIMLPETGRVYHPAPERTGSIG
;
A
#
# COMPACT_ATOMS: atom_id res chain seq x y z
N MET A 1 -9.79 34.61 -6.12
CA MET A 1 -10.78 34.21 -5.10
C MET A 1 -11.75 33.24 -5.78
N PHE A 2 -11.44 31.94 -5.79
CA PHE A 2 -12.27 30.94 -6.47
C PHE A 2 -13.17 30.25 -5.45
N VAL A 3 -14.47 30.48 -5.60
CA VAL A 3 -15.54 29.93 -4.78
C VAL A 3 -15.69 28.45 -5.12
N ILE A 4 -15.41 27.56 -4.16
CA ILE A 4 -15.64 26.11 -4.30
C ILE A 4 -17.07 25.83 -3.88
N ASN A 5 -17.92 25.52 -4.86
CA ASN A 5 -19.31 25.16 -4.61
C ASN A 5 -19.40 23.79 -3.92
N ASN A 6 -20.05 23.80 -2.75
CA ASN A 6 -20.23 22.66 -1.85
C ASN A 6 -21.24 21.65 -2.42
N SER A 7 -20.77 20.47 -2.83
CA SER A 7 -21.61 19.28 -2.90
C SER A 7 -21.24 18.32 -1.76
N LEU A 8 -21.92 18.52 -0.62
CA LEU A 8 -21.66 17.88 0.67
C LEU A 8 -22.00 16.38 0.72
N LYS A 9 -22.71 15.82 -0.26
CA LYS A 9 -23.23 14.44 -0.17
C LYS A 9 -22.25 13.36 -0.63
N HIS A 10 -21.35 13.65 -1.55
CA HIS A 10 -20.37 12.65 -2.04
C HIS A 10 -19.10 12.55 -1.19
N LYS A 11 -18.77 13.58 -0.41
CA LYS A 11 -17.60 13.58 0.49
C LYS A 11 -17.79 12.67 1.71
N SER A 12 -19.03 12.47 2.14
CA SER A 12 -19.39 11.71 3.34
C SER A 12 -19.00 10.23 3.28
N ALA A 13 -19.03 9.61 2.10
CA ALA A 13 -18.80 8.16 1.96
C ALA A 13 -17.30 7.79 1.94
N ILE A 14 -16.43 8.72 1.57
CA ILE A 14 -14.97 8.50 1.55
C ILE A 14 -14.36 8.88 2.90
N LEU A 15 -14.86 9.97 3.52
CA LEU A 15 -14.45 10.36 4.88
C LEU A 15 -14.79 9.27 5.93
N SER A 16 -15.87 8.51 5.75
CA SER A 16 -16.21 7.38 6.64
C SER A 16 -15.23 6.20 6.54
N THR A 17 -14.46 6.11 5.44
CA THR A 17 -13.47 5.04 5.21
C THR A 17 -12.11 5.37 5.82
N ILE A 18 -11.85 6.65 6.14
CA ILE A 18 -10.68 7.08 6.92
C ILE A 18 -10.93 6.71 8.38
N ARG A 19 -10.80 5.41 8.69
CA ARG A 19 -10.84 4.93 10.05
C ARG A 19 -9.70 5.58 10.82
N LYS A 20 -10.03 6.25 11.92
CA LYS A 20 -9.07 6.46 13.02
C LYS A 20 -8.43 5.12 13.31
N VAL A 21 -7.15 4.97 13.02
CA VAL A 21 -6.34 3.87 13.53
C VAL A 21 -6.28 4.09 15.04
N ILE A 22 -7.23 3.48 15.75
CA ILE A 22 -7.16 3.37 17.20
C ILE A 22 -5.92 2.52 17.46
N ALA A 23 -4.93 3.10 18.14
CA ALA A 23 -3.73 2.40 18.55
C ALA A 23 -4.13 1.17 19.38
N VAL A 24 -4.15 0.01 18.73
CA VAL A 24 -4.33 -1.28 19.40
C VAL A 24 -3.06 -1.51 20.22
N PRO A 25 -3.17 -1.90 21.51
CA PRO A 25 -1.98 -2.22 22.30
C PRO A 25 -1.16 -3.28 21.55
N ILE A 26 0.10 -2.96 21.30
CA ILE A 26 1.05 -3.82 20.60
C ILE A 26 1.23 -5.07 21.46
N LYS A 27 0.48 -6.14 21.18
CA LYS A 27 0.89 -7.46 21.60
C LYS A 27 2.23 -7.70 20.92
N HIS A 28 3.28 -7.95 21.70
CA HIS A 28 4.57 -8.39 21.17
C HIS A 28 4.33 -9.70 20.42
N VAL A 29 4.18 -9.63 19.10
CA VAL A 29 4.00 -10.83 18.32
C VAL A 29 5.36 -11.41 18.00
N SER A 30 5.54 -12.65 18.43
CA SER A 30 6.72 -13.43 18.12
C SER A 30 6.55 -14.04 16.73
N TYR A 31 7.51 -13.75 15.85
CA TYR A 31 7.67 -14.40 14.57
C TYR A 31 9.16 -14.57 14.28
N ILE A 32 9.49 -15.50 13.38
CA ILE A 32 10.83 -15.69 12.84
C ILE A 32 10.74 -15.56 11.31
N GLN A 33 11.62 -14.76 10.70
CA GLN A 33 11.66 -14.63 9.24
C GLN A 33 11.93 -15.99 8.58
N GLY A 34 11.11 -16.34 7.60
CA GLY A 34 11.26 -17.58 6.83
C GLY A 34 10.86 -18.84 7.58
N GLN A 35 10.15 -18.72 8.70
CA GLN A 35 9.60 -19.87 9.44
C GLN A 35 8.66 -20.72 8.56
N GLU A 36 8.58 -22.02 8.85
CA GLU A 36 7.78 -22.98 8.09
C GLU A 36 6.78 -23.70 9.03
N PRO A 37 5.65 -23.07 9.40
CA PRO A 37 4.69 -23.66 10.34
C PRO A 37 3.89 -24.81 9.73
N GLU A 38 3.83 -24.90 8.40
CA GLU A 38 3.19 -25.97 7.64
C GLU A 38 4.20 -26.49 6.60
N PRO A 39 4.19 -27.80 6.25
CA PRO A 39 5.15 -28.35 5.31
C PRO A 39 5.21 -27.57 3.99
N LYS A 40 6.40 -27.08 3.66
CA LYS A 40 6.75 -26.32 2.45
C LYS A 40 6.10 -24.92 2.37
N VAL A 41 5.48 -24.41 3.44
CA VAL A 41 4.87 -23.08 3.47
C VAL A 41 5.71 -22.16 4.34
N ARG A 42 6.35 -21.17 3.72
CA ARG A 42 7.19 -20.19 4.45
C ARG A 42 6.42 -18.93 4.79
N GLU A 43 6.66 -18.40 5.97
CA GLU A 43 6.12 -17.11 6.40
C GLU A 43 7.24 -16.07 6.52
N TYR A 44 7.03 -14.91 5.90
CA TYR A 44 7.91 -13.76 5.98
C TYR A 44 7.11 -12.53 6.41
N PHE A 45 7.81 -11.56 7.00
CA PHE A 45 7.21 -10.39 7.62
C PHE A 45 7.86 -9.14 7.03
N TYR A 46 7.03 -8.23 6.54
CA TYR A 46 7.46 -7.03 5.83
C TYR A 46 6.88 -5.75 6.43
N TYR A 47 7.65 -4.68 6.26
CA TYR A 47 7.26 -3.32 6.57
C TYR A 47 7.27 -2.47 5.29
N ILE A 48 6.23 -1.66 5.10
CA ILE A 48 6.20 -0.60 4.07
C ILE A 48 6.28 0.75 4.78
N ASP A 49 7.26 1.56 4.41
CA ASP A 49 7.40 2.90 4.98
C ASP A 49 6.51 3.96 4.29
N HIS A 50 6.55 5.18 4.81
CA HIS A 50 5.82 6.33 4.27
C HIS A 50 6.28 6.75 2.85
N GLN A 51 7.44 6.28 2.38
CA GLN A 51 7.92 6.52 1.01
C GLN A 51 7.50 5.39 0.06
N GLY A 52 6.81 4.36 0.55
CA GLY A 52 6.41 3.19 -0.23
C GLY A 52 7.51 2.15 -0.43
N MET A 53 8.63 2.26 0.28
CA MET A 53 9.73 1.29 0.22
C MET A 53 9.39 0.06 1.06
N LEU A 54 9.75 -1.11 0.53
CA LEU A 54 9.49 -2.42 1.16
C LEU A 54 10.75 -2.92 1.87
N PHE A 55 10.59 -3.41 3.10
CA PHE A 55 11.66 -3.94 3.96
C PHE A 55 11.23 -5.24 4.64
N LEU A 56 12.19 -6.06 5.06
CA LEU A 56 11.91 -7.06 6.09
C LEU A 56 11.59 -6.36 7.42
N ASP A 57 10.57 -6.84 8.11
CA ASP A 57 10.01 -6.17 9.29
C ASP A 57 11.02 -6.03 10.44
N ASP A 58 11.82 -7.07 10.66
CA ASP A 58 12.87 -7.17 11.68
C ASP A 58 14.20 -6.52 11.29
N SER A 59 14.29 -5.90 10.10
CA SER A 59 15.48 -5.16 9.70
C SER A 59 15.77 -4.04 10.70
N LYS A 60 16.95 -4.10 11.35
CA LYS A 60 17.42 -3.10 12.33
C LYS A 60 17.51 -1.70 11.73
N MET A 61 18.03 -1.61 10.51
CA MET A 61 18.10 -0.37 9.74
C MET A 61 17.16 -0.49 8.55
N LYS A 62 16.28 0.52 8.38
CA LYS A 62 15.38 0.63 7.24
C LYS A 62 15.77 1.89 6.47
N ASN A 63 16.64 1.72 5.48
CA ASN A 63 17.19 2.80 4.67
C ASN A 63 17.25 2.38 3.19
N PHE A 64 17.70 3.29 2.32
CA PHE A 64 17.78 2.99 0.90
C PHE A 64 18.65 1.76 0.57
N THR A 65 19.65 1.40 1.36
CA THR A 65 20.47 0.20 1.09
C THR A 65 19.80 -1.12 1.47
N SER A 66 18.82 -1.09 2.39
CA SER A 66 18.16 -2.29 2.91
C SER A 66 16.78 -2.55 2.31
N CYS A 67 16.23 -1.63 1.51
CA CYS A 67 14.93 -1.84 0.86
C CYS A 67 15.03 -2.78 -0.34
N PHE A 68 13.93 -3.48 -0.63
CA PHE A 68 13.77 -4.22 -1.87
C PHE A 68 13.56 -3.26 -3.04
N LYS A 69 14.29 -3.48 -4.14
CA LYS A 69 14.29 -2.60 -5.32
C LYS A 69 14.02 -3.30 -6.65
N GLU A 70 14.06 -4.64 -6.66
CA GLU A 70 13.90 -5.39 -7.90
C GLU A 70 12.45 -5.26 -8.39
N LYS A 71 12.27 -4.62 -9.54
CA LYS A 71 10.94 -4.18 -9.99
C LYS A 71 10.00 -5.35 -10.28
N LYS A 72 10.49 -6.50 -10.76
CA LYS A 72 9.63 -7.67 -11.04
C LYS A 72 9.11 -8.28 -9.74
N PHE A 73 9.95 -8.37 -8.71
CA PHE A 73 9.60 -8.79 -7.37
C PHE A 73 8.58 -7.83 -6.76
N LEU A 74 8.84 -6.52 -6.76
CA LEU A 74 7.88 -5.52 -6.26
C LEU A 74 6.54 -5.63 -7.00
N ARG A 75 6.57 -5.72 -8.33
CA ARG A 75 5.37 -5.94 -9.14
C ARG A 75 4.60 -7.17 -8.68
N PHE A 76 5.27 -8.31 -8.52
CA PHE A 76 4.62 -9.54 -8.10
C PHE A 76 4.05 -9.42 -6.67
N PHE A 77 4.85 -8.91 -5.74
CA PHE A 77 4.49 -8.73 -4.34
C PHE A 77 3.24 -7.86 -4.16
N PHE A 78 3.22 -6.67 -4.74
CA PHE A 78 2.11 -5.72 -4.60
C PHE A 78 0.87 -6.14 -5.40
N ASN A 79 1.03 -6.88 -6.50
CA ASN A 79 -0.13 -7.44 -7.23
C ASN A 79 -0.86 -8.52 -6.45
N GLN A 80 -0.18 -9.21 -5.53
CA GLN A 80 -0.76 -10.26 -4.69
C GLN A 80 -1.20 -9.76 -3.31
N LEU A 81 -0.84 -8.52 -2.97
CA LEU A 81 -1.15 -7.89 -1.70
C LEU A 81 -2.66 -7.68 -1.54
N ARG A 82 -3.16 -8.04 -0.36
CA ARG A 82 -4.55 -7.89 0.04
C ARG A 82 -4.68 -7.75 1.55
N LEU A 83 -5.87 -7.40 2.04
CA LEU A 83 -6.18 -7.42 3.46
C LEU A 83 -5.94 -8.82 4.04
N ASN A 84 -5.30 -8.87 5.21
CA ASN A 84 -5.16 -10.09 5.99
C ASN A 84 -6.50 -10.39 6.67
N THR A 85 -7.23 -11.34 6.11
CA THR A 85 -8.50 -11.85 6.66
C THR A 85 -8.31 -13.11 7.49
N THR A 86 -7.06 -13.51 7.74
CA THR A 86 -6.75 -14.68 8.56
C THR A 86 -6.72 -14.30 10.05
N ASP A 87 -6.84 -15.29 10.93
CA ASP A 87 -6.65 -15.09 12.38
C ASP A 87 -5.17 -15.05 12.80
N ARG A 88 -4.23 -15.24 11.86
CA ARG A 88 -2.78 -15.22 12.11
C ARG A 88 -2.25 -13.80 11.93
N TYR A 89 -1.40 -13.35 12.87
CA TYR A 89 -0.64 -12.10 12.76
C TYR A 89 -1.53 -10.88 12.48
N ARG A 90 -2.54 -10.62 13.32
CA ARG A 90 -3.52 -9.54 13.12
C ARG A 90 -2.90 -8.14 13.11
N GLU A 91 -1.74 -7.99 13.71
CA GLU A 91 -0.88 -6.80 13.68
C GLU A 91 -0.21 -6.55 12.32
N PHE A 92 -0.28 -7.53 11.41
CA PHE A 92 0.04 -7.41 10.00
C PHE A 92 -1.27 -7.38 9.20
N PRO A 93 -1.85 -6.18 8.99
CA PRO A 93 -3.18 -6.03 8.38
C PRO A 93 -3.24 -6.41 6.90
N TYR A 94 -2.10 -6.69 6.27
CA TYR A 94 -2.02 -7.10 4.87
C TYR A 94 -1.25 -8.41 4.72
N LEU A 95 -1.53 -9.10 3.63
CA LEU A 95 -0.94 -10.38 3.26
C LEU A 95 -0.69 -10.42 1.76
N SER A 96 0.51 -10.83 1.34
CA SER A 96 0.83 -11.12 -0.05
C SER A 96 1.16 -12.60 -0.21
N ILE A 97 0.37 -13.32 -1.01
CA ILE A 97 0.58 -14.75 -1.27
C ILE A 97 1.35 -14.95 -2.57
N CYS A 98 2.54 -15.53 -2.41
CA CYS A 98 3.57 -15.66 -3.42
C CYS A 98 3.96 -17.14 -3.58
N GLY A 99 3.18 -17.89 -4.34
CA GLY A 99 3.37 -19.34 -4.45
C GLY A 99 3.18 -20.03 -3.09
N LYS A 100 4.26 -20.55 -2.50
CA LYS A 100 4.24 -21.21 -1.18
C LYS A 100 4.63 -20.27 -0.03
N GLU A 101 4.79 -18.98 -0.31
CA GLU A 101 5.18 -17.98 0.68
C GLU A 101 3.97 -17.15 1.09
N ARG A 102 3.78 -17.01 2.41
CA ARG A 102 2.82 -16.10 3.05
C ARG A 102 3.60 -14.89 3.58
N ASN A 103 3.42 -13.74 2.95
CA ASN A 103 4.15 -12.53 3.30
C ASN A 103 3.21 -11.59 4.09
N PHE A 104 3.33 -11.60 5.41
CA PHE A 104 2.57 -10.73 6.31
C PHE A 104 3.16 -9.33 6.29
N VAL A 105 2.31 -8.31 6.15
CA VAL A 105 2.75 -6.93 5.89
C VAL A 105 2.03 -5.96 6.83
N ARG A 106 2.82 -5.08 7.44
CA ARG A 106 2.35 -3.86 8.08
C ARG A 106 2.95 -2.64 7.38
N CYS A 107 2.37 -1.47 7.58
CA CYS A 107 2.79 -0.23 6.93
C CYS A 107 2.63 0.97 7.86
N ASP A 108 3.24 2.09 7.49
CA ASP A 108 3.11 3.37 8.21
C ASP A 108 1.67 3.92 8.20
N ASP A 109 1.02 3.89 7.03
CA ASP A 109 -0.36 4.37 6.85
C ASP A 109 -1.15 3.43 5.94
N TYR A 110 -0.98 3.55 4.61
CA TYR A 110 -1.54 2.64 3.62
C TYR A 110 -0.42 1.92 2.84
N PRO A 111 -0.66 0.70 2.35
CA PRO A 111 0.38 -0.10 1.71
C PRO A 111 0.67 0.34 0.27
N ILE A 112 -0.30 0.98 -0.38
CA ILE A 112 -0.12 1.61 -1.67
C ILE A 112 0.35 3.03 -1.42
N VAL A 113 1.52 3.38 -1.94
CA VAL A 113 2.08 4.73 -1.82
C VAL A 113 2.44 5.21 -3.21
N PHE A 114 1.73 6.24 -3.66
CA PHE A 114 1.99 6.89 -4.94
C PHE A 114 3.26 7.73 -4.87
N THR A 115 4.13 7.56 -5.87
CA THR A 115 5.48 8.14 -5.86
C THR A 115 5.73 9.12 -7.01
N HIS A 116 5.17 8.83 -8.19
CA HIS A 116 5.41 9.63 -9.40
C HIS A 116 4.16 9.67 -10.28
N VAL A 117 3.94 10.79 -10.97
CA VAL A 117 3.02 10.86 -12.12
C VAL A 117 3.82 10.52 -13.38
N ILE A 118 3.34 9.58 -14.17
CA ILE A 118 3.94 9.20 -15.45
C ILE A 118 2.90 9.25 -16.57
N ASN A 119 3.33 9.55 -17.79
CA ASN A 119 2.46 9.53 -18.96
C ASN A 119 2.58 8.19 -19.68
N LYS A 120 1.43 7.55 -19.96
CA LYS A 120 1.35 6.34 -20.78
C LYS A 120 0.60 6.63 -22.06
N THR A 121 1.11 6.14 -23.18
CA THR A 121 0.40 6.19 -24.47
C THR A 121 -0.66 5.09 -24.49
N THR A 122 -1.91 5.48 -24.68
CA THR A 122 -3.03 4.54 -24.82
C THR A 122 -3.08 3.94 -26.22
N LYS A 123 -3.91 2.91 -26.45
CA LYS A 123 -4.12 2.28 -27.77
C LYS A 123 -4.63 3.25 -28.86
N HIS A 124 -5.03 4.47 -28.48
CA HIS A 124 -5.54 5.51 -29.39
C HIS A 124 -4.58 6.70 -29.50
N ASP A 125 -3.29 6.52 -29.22
CA ASP A 125 -2.25 7.55 -29.25
C ASP A 125 -2.51 8.78 -28.38
N LYS A 126 -3.42 8.65 -27.41
CA LYS A 126 -3.66 9.68 -26.39
C LYS A 126 -2.76 9.42 -25.20
N ALA A 127 -2.07 10.45 -24.74
CA ALA A 127 -1.34 10.43 -23.48
C ALA A 127 -2.34 10.43 -22.31
N GLU A 128 -2.17 9.48 -21.39
CA GLU A 128 -2.92 9.39 -20.15
C GLU A 128 -1.96 9.46 -18.96
N ALA A 129 -2.27 10.31 -17.99
CA ALA A 129 -1.51 10.41 -16.75
C ALA A 129 -1.84 9.24 -15.82
N HIS A 130 -0.82 8.64 -15.25
CA HIS A 130 -0.88 7.49 -14.34
C HIS A 130 -0.05 7.79 -13.09
N LEU A 131 -0.51 7.34 -11.94
CA LEU A 131 0.24 7.35 -10.70
C LEU A 131 1.01 6.03 -10.57
N ALA A 132 2.34 6.09 -10.57
CA ALA A 132 3.22 4.97 -10.24
C ALA A 132 3.33 4.81 -8.72
N TYR A 133 3.36 3.57 -8.24
CA TYR A 133 3.37 3.29 -6.79
C TYR A 133 4.45 2.29 -6.39
N ASN A 134 4.84 2.37 -5.10
CA ASN A 134 5.76 1.47 -4.41
C ASN A 134 7.03 1.10 -5.22
N HIS A 135 7.62 2.09 -5.90
CA HIS A 135 8.92 2.02 -6.58
C HIS A 135 9.06 0.95 -7.69
N ALA A 136 7.99 0.36 -8.19
CA ALA A 136 8.05 -0.58 -9.33
C ALA A 136 7.97 0.13 -10.70
N GLY A 137 7.94 1.46 -10.73
CA GLY A 137 7.91 2.27 -11.95
C GLY A 137 6.63 2.07 -12.76
N ASP A 138 6.77 1.91 -14.07
CA ASP A 138 5.67 1.73 -15.03
C ASP A 138 4.96 0.37 -14.92
N LEU A 139 5.53 -0.59 -14.18
CA LEU A 139 4.96 -1.90 -13.93
C LEU A 139 3.76 -1.89 -12.97
N LEU A 140 3.70 -0.89 -12.09
CA LEU A 140 2.66 -0.73 -11.09
C LEU A 140 2.12 0.70 -11.17
N THR A 141 0.98 0.85 -11.83
CA THR A 141 0.34 2.16 -11.98
C THR A 141 -1.17 2.08 -11.87
N PHE A 142 -1.76 3.19 -11.44
CA PHE A 142 -3.20 3.46 -11.57
C PHE A 142 -3.42 4.68 -12.44
N LYS A 143 -4.54 4.73 -13.15
CA LYS A 143 -4.93 5.95 -13.85
C LYS A 143 -5.03 7.10 -12.84
N PHE A 144 -4.45 8.24 -13.18
CA PHE A 144 -4.54 9.41 -12.33
C PHE A 144 -5.89 10.10 -12.53
N GLU A 145 -6.67 10.25 -11.44
CA GLU A 145 -7.95 10.95 -11.43
C GLU A 145 -7.87 12.17 -10.50
N PRO A 146 -7.44 13.36 -11.00
CA PRO A 146 -7.22 14.54 -10.16
C PRO A 146 -8.43 14.95 -9.32
N ALA A 147 -9.65 14.75 -9.83
CA ALA A 147 -10.89 15.05 -9.13
C ALA A 147 -11.16 14.16 -7.92
N LYS A 148 -10.47 13.02 -7.80
CA LYS A 148 -10.58 12.08 -6.67
C LYS A 148 -9.44 12.22 -5.66
N VAL A 149 -8.53 13.16 -5.86
CA VAL A 149 -7.48 13.47 -4.90
C VAL A 149 -8.10 14.14 -3.67
N ILE A 150 -7.73 13.65 -2.49
CA ILE A 150 -8.22 14.17 -1.21
C ILE A 150 -7.01 14.46 -0.33
N MET A 151 -6.97 15.66 0.24
CA MET A 151 -5.99 16.03 1.26
C MET A 151 -6.65 15.94 2.64
N LEU A 152 -5.98 15.29 3.59
CA LEU A 152 -6.36 15.30 5.00
C LEU A 152 -5.71 16.51 5.68
N PRO A 153 -6.47 17.57 6.05
CA PRO A 153 -5.89 18.82 6.52
C PRO A 153 -5.05 18.68 7.80
N GLU A 154 -5.38 17.72 8.66
CA GLU A 154 -4.74 17.53 9.95
C GLU A 154 -3.29 17.02 9.83
N THR A 155 -2.99 16.26 8.79
CA THR A 155 -1.67 15.66 8.56
C THR A 155 -0.96 16.22 7.33
N GLY A 156 -1.70 16.91 6.45
CA GLY A 156 -1.23 17.32 5.13
C GLY A 156 -1.07 16.16 4.14
N ARG A 157 -1.42 14.92 4.52
CA ARG A 157 -1.32 13.75 3.63
C ARG A 157 -2.33 13.87 2.49
N VAL A 158 -1.89 13.45 1.30
CA VAL A 158 -2.68 13.48 0.08
C VAL A 158 -2.92 12.04 -0.35
N TYR A 159 -4.18 11.72 -0.64
CA TYR A 159 -4.64 10.38 -0.95
C TYR A 159 -5.32 10.34 -2.31
N HIS A 160 -5.28 9.16 -2.93
CA HIS A 160 -6.00 8.83 -4.16
C HIS A 160 -6.61 7.42 -4.04
N PRO A 161 -7.71 7.12 -4.74
CA PRO A 161 -8.26 5.77 -4.78
C PRO A 161 -7.21 4.72 -5.18
N ALA A 162 -7.24 3.60 -4.46
CA ALA A 162 -6.45 2.40 -4.69
C ALA A 162 -7.39 1.17 -4.72
N PRO A 163 -6.90 -0.04 -5.05
CA PRO A 163 -7.73 -1.24 -5.07
C PRO A 163 -8.41 -1.51 -3.72
N GLU A 164 -9.67 -1.93 -3.76
CA GLU A 164 -10.44 -2.26 -2.55
C GLU A 164 -9.77 -3.35 -1.72
N ARG A 165 -9.19 -4.35 -2.40
CA ARG A 165 -8.46 -5.46 -1.77
C ARG A 165 -7.29 -4.99 -0.88
N THR A 166 -6.76 -3.78 -1.06
CA THR A 166 -5.68 -3.19 -0.26
C THR A 166 -6.15 -2.06 0.65
N GLY A 167 -7.47 -1.88 0.84
CA GLY A 167 -8.04 -0.84 1.71
C GLY A 167 -8.60 0.38 0.97
N SER A 168 -8.72 0.35 -0.35
CA SER A 168 -9.35 1.37 -1.22
C SER A 168 -8.65 2.73 -1.34
N ILE A 169 -7.61 2.99 -0.53
CA ILE A 169 -6.90 4.27 -0.46
C ILE A 169 -5.39 4.02 -0.49
N GLY A 170 -4.65 4.96 -1.09
CA GLY A 170 -3.19 5.06 -1.06
C GLY A 170 -2.71 6.49 -1.28
#